data_AF-A0A4Q4ZMM4-F1
#
_entry.id   AF-A0A4Q4ZMM4-F1
#
_cell.length_a   1.000
_cell.length_b   1.000
_cell.length_c   1.000
_cell.angle_alpha   90.00
_cell.angle_beta   90.00
_cell.angle_gamma   90.00
#
_symmetry.space_group_name_H-M   'P 1'
#
loop_
_entity.id
_entity.type
_entity.pdbx_description
1 polymer ?
#
loop_
_entity_poly.entity_id
_entity_poly.type
_entity_poly.pdbx_seq_one_letter_code
_entity_poly.pdbx_strand_id
1 'polypeptide(L)'
;MRVALVGAGMVLMAGMLAGCGDDAPENASKEDFCDAFEAVGSAGDDFDKGKERLQDLKDTGTPEDIPDDAREGFDILLGVVEDADSADEVDKAAEDLSKEDTKKVEAFTTYTIKKCTDLGDLPSEMPSDMPTELPSDIPSDLLSPTS
;
A
#
# COMPACT_ATOMS: atom_id res chain seq x y z
N MET A 1 46.01 -23.34 -19.76
CA MET A 1 46.15 -22.30 -18.71
C MET A 1 45.06 -22.55 -17.68
N ARG A 2 45.43 -22.88 -16.45
CA ARG A 2 44.49 -23.07 -15.33
C ARG A 2 44.35 -21.72 -14.65
N VAL A 3 43.15 -21.15 -14.65
CA VAL A 3 42.81 -20.08 -13.70
C VAL A 3 41.55 -20.54 -12.99
N ALA A 4 41.74 -20.93 -11.74
CA ALA A 4 40.69 -21.15 -10.77
C ALA A 4 40.35 -19.79 -10.15
N LEU A 5 39.08 -19.42 -10.17
CA LEU A 5 38.54 -18.36 -9.32
C LEU A 5 37.37 -18.95 -8.54
N VAL A 6 37.66 -19.25 -7.28
CA VAL A 6 36.72 -19.52 -6.20
C VAL A 6 36.28 -18.17 -5.67
N GLY A 7 34.97 -17.94 -5.53
CA GLY A 7 34.44 -16.73 -4.92
C GLY A 7 32.92 -16.73 -4.78
N ALA A 8 32.44 -17.19 -3.62
CA ALA A 8 31.19 -16.83 -2.96
C ALA A 8 29.93 -16.62 -3.84
N GLY A 9 29.33 -17.72 -4.30
CA GLY A 9 27.92 -17.74 -4.69
C GLY A 9 27.04 -17.93 -3.47
N MET A 10 26.86 -16.89 -2.65
CA MET A 10 25.73 -16.84 -1.72
C MET A 10 24.51 -16.51 -2.58
N VAL A 11 23.87 -17.55 -3.09
CA VAL A 11 22.61 -17.44 -3.82
C VAL A 11 21.54 -17.09 -2.78
N LEU A 12 21.40 -15.80 -2.48
CA LEU A 12 20.17 -15.25 -1.93
C LEU A 12 19.11 -15.33 -3.03
N MET A 13 18.55 -16.52 -3.17
CA MET A 13 17.26 -16.75 -3.81
C MET A 13 16.18 -16.43 -2.76
N ALA A 14 15.84 -15.16 -2.63
CA ALA A 14 14.63 -14.67 -1.97
C ALA A 14 14.37 -13.25 -2.48
N GLY A 15 13.18 -13.00 -3.03
CA GLY A 15 12.79 -11.67 -3.53
C GLY A 15 12.74 -11.56 -5.05
N MET A 16 12.01 -12.46 -5.71
CA MET A 16 11.63 -12.28 -7.11
C MET A 16 10.13 -12.49 -7.18
N LEU A 17 9.32 -11.46 -6.89
CA LEU A 17 7.89 -11.43 -7.21
C LEU A 17 7.16 -10.06 -7.15
N ALA A 18 7.83 -8.91 -7.25
CA ALA A 18 7.13 -7.66 -7.57
C ALA A 18 7.99 -6.70 -8.40
N GLY A 19 7.46 -6.26 -9.53
CA GLY A 19 7.75 -4.94 -10.13
C GLY A 19 9.11 -4.74 -10.81
N CYS A 20 9.08 -4.18 -12.02
CA CYS A 20 10.28 -3.72 -12.72
C CYS A 20 10.93 -2.52 -12.01
N GLY A 21 12.06 -2.74 -11.33
CA GLY A 21 13.29 -1.94 -11.52
C GLY A 21 13.28 -0.42 -11.29
N ASP A 22 12.37 0.14 -10.50
CA ASP A 22 12.47 1.51 -9.95
C ASP A 22 12.00 1.45 -8.50
N ASP A 23 12.82 0.80 -7.68
CA ASP A 23 12.60 0.65 -6.25
C ASP A 23 12.67 2.04 -5.61
N ALA A 24 11.65 2.42 -4.85
CA ALA A 24 11.60 3.72 -4.21
C ALA A 24 12.83 3.90 -3.29
N PRO A 25 13.44 5.10 -3.24
CA PRO A 25 14.64 5.31 -2.42
C PRO A 25 14.43 4.85 -0.98
N GLU A 26 15.37 4.13 -0.40
CA GLU A 26 15.26 3.62 0.99
C GLU A 26 15.74 4.64 2.04
N ASN A 27 16.12 5.84 1.62
CA ASN A 27 16.88 6.78 2.43
C ASN A 27 16.14 8.10 2.71
N ALA A 28 14.81 8.09 2.64
CA ALA A 28 14.02 9.28 2.93
C ALA A 28 14.14 9.67 4.40
N SER A 29 14.26 10.97 4.68
CA SER A 29 14.13 11.46 6.04
C SER A 29 12.71 11.24 6.55
N LYS A 30 12.55 11.07 7.87
CA LYS A 30 11.22 11.00 8.49
C LYS A 30 10.33 12.18 8.07
N GLU A 31 10.88 13.40 8.12
CA GLU A 31 10.15 14.63 7.78
C GLU A 31 9.70 14.61 6.31
N ASP A 32 10.62 14.37 5.37
CA ASP A 32 10.32 14.33 3.93
C ASP A 32 9.26 13.27 3.60
N PHE A 33 9.39 12.06 4.16
CA PHE A 33 8.42 10.98 3.98
C PHE A 33 7.04 11.36 4.52
N CYS A 34 6.98 11.95 5.71
CA CYS A 34 5.72 12.33 6.34
C CYS A 34 5.04 13.51 5.64
N ASP A 35 5.81 14.49 5.18
CA ASP A 35 5.29 15.61 4.39
C ASP A 35 4.73 15.12 3.05
N ALA A 36 5.42 14.19 2.38
CA ALA A 36 4.94 13.58 1.15
C ALA A 36 3.67 12.74 1.39
N PHE A 37 3.59 11.99 2.48
CA PHE A 37 2.39 11.25 2.85
C PHE A 37 1.20 12.16 3.20
N GLU A 38 1.43 13.23 3.95
CA GLU A 38 0.40 14.25 4.24
C GLU A 38 -0.07 14.94 2.96
N ALA A 39 0.85 15.16 2.01
CA ALA A 39 0.54 15.71 0.70
C ALA A 39 -0.39 14.79 -0.11
N VAL A 40 -0.24 13.46 0.01
CA VAL A 40 -1.17 12.46 -0.55
C VAL A 40 -2.54 12.58 0.11
N GLY A 41 -2.62 12.58 1.44
CA GLY A 41 -3.89 12.73 2.16
C GLY A 41 -4.60 14.06 1.87
N SER A 42 -3.83 15.12 1.60
CA SER A 42 -4.32 16.44 1.21
C SER A 42 -4.85 16.52 -0.23
N ALA A 43 -4.69 15.46 -1.03
CA ALA A 43 -5.31 15.38 -2.34
C ALA A 43 -6.83 15.20 -2.26
N GLY A 44 -7.36 14.61 -1.17
CA GLY A 44 -8.79 14.36 -1.00
C GLY A 44 -9.32 13.40 -2.06
N ASP A 45 -10.47 13.72 -2.65
CA ASP A 45 -11.15 12.90 -3.66
C ASP A 45 -10.59 13.08 -5.10
N ASP A 46 -9.62 13.98 -5.31
CA ASP A 46 -9.00 14.21 -6.62
C ASP A 46 -8.00 13.09 -6.96
N PHE A 47 -8.45 12.05 -7.66
CA PHE A 47 -7.63 10.88 -8.01
C PHE A 47 -6.32 11.24 -8.75
N ASP A 48 -6.39 12.08 -9.78
CA ASP A 48 -5.20 12.51 -10.54
C ASP A 48 -4.16 13.19 -9.64
N LYS A 49 -4.63 14.02 -8.71
CA LYS A 49 -3.79 14.70 -7.74
C LYS A 49 -3.24 13.72 -6.71
N GLY A 50 -4.05 12.77 -6.25
CA GLY A 50 -3.60 11.70 -5.36
C GLY A 50 -2.47 10.88 -5.99
N LYS A 51 -2.63 10.50 -7.27
CA LYS A 51 -1.62 9.78 -8.06
C LYS A 51 -0.33 10.59 -8.23
N GLU A 52 -0.43 11.88 -8.54
CA GLU A 52 0.73 12.78 -8.59
C GLU A 52 1.48 12.80 -7.25
N ARG A 53 0.77 12.97 -6.13
CA ARG A 53 1.39 12.99 -4.79
C ARG A 53 1.96 11.65 -4.37
N LEU A 54 1.37 10.55 -4.82
CA LEU A 54 1.90 9.22 -4.56
C LEU A 54 3.19 8.97 -5.36
N GLN A 55 3.31 9.54 -6.56
CA GLN A 55 4.58 9.56 -7.29
C GLN A 55 5.62 10.44 -6.59
N ASP A 56 5.25 11.61 -6.08
CA ASP A 56 6.17 12.43 -5.26
C ASP A 56 6.65 11.66 -4.02
N LEU A 57 5.78 10.84 -3.40
CA LEU A 57 6.13 9.97 -2.29
C LEU A 57 7.06 8.82 -2.73
N LYS A 58 6.83 8.22 -3.91
CA LYS A 58 7.73 7.23 -4.52
C LYS A 58 9.12 7.81 -4.79
N ASP A 59 9.19 9.02 -5.32
CA ASP A 59 10.44 9.73 -5.60
C ASP A 59 11.17 10.17 -4.31
N THR A 60 10.41 10.54 -3.29
CA THR A 60 10.96 10.84 -1.96
C THR A 60 11.55 9.58 -1.33
N GLY A 61 10.86 8.45 -1.49
CA GLY A 61 11.24 7.16 -0.96
C GLY A 61 10.71 6.89 0.45
N THR A 62 11.10 5.76 1.00
CA THR A 62 10.75 5.33 2.36
C THR A 62 11.95 5.50 3.30
N PRO A 63 11.73 5.63 4.62
CA PRO A 63 12.82 5.66 5.58
C PRO A 63 13.48 4.29 5.76
N GLU A 64 14.79 4.24 6.02
CA GLU A 64 15.57 2.99 6.18
C GLU A 64 15.04 2.07 7.31
N ASP A 65 14.26 2.61 8.25
CA ASP A 65 13.71 1.84 9.37
C ASP A 65 12.30 1.28 9.14
N ILE A 66 11.77 1.43 7.91
CA ILE A 66 10.50 0.82 7.52
C ILE A 66 10.61 -0.72 7.58
N PRO A 67 9.63 -1.42 8.19
CA PRO A 67 9.65 -2.88 8.18
C PRO A 67 9.41 -3.43 6.76
N ASP A 68 9.98 -4.59 6.46
CA ASP A 68 9.91 -5.25 5.14
C ASP A 68 8.47 -5.36 4.63
N ASP A 69 7.54 -5.85 5.46
CA ASP A 69 6.11 -5.95 5.11
C ASP A 69 5.48 -4.59 4.76
N ALA A 70 5.87 -3.53 5.46
CA ALA A 70 5.38 -2.18 5.20
C ALA A 70 5.96 -1.61 3.90
N ARG A 71 7.19 -2.00 3.56
CA ARG A 71 7.78 -1.58 2.31
C ARG A 71 7.16 -2.31 1.12
N GLU A 72 7.00 -3.62 1.21
CA GLU A 72 6.26 -4.36 0.19
C GLU A 72 4.83 -3.82 0.05
N GLY A 73 4.19 -3.44 1.15
CA GLY A 73 2.88 -2.80 1.15
C GLY A 73 2.84 -1.47 0.41
N PHE A 74 3.89 -0.67 0.56
CA PHE A 74 4.07 0.58 -0.18
C PHE A 74 4.18 0.33 -1.69
N ASP A 75 5.00 -0.63 -2.10
CA ASP A 75 5.19 -0.98 -3.51
C ASP A 75 3.90 -1.54 -4.13
N ILE A 76 3.15 -2.36 -3.39
CA ILE A 76 1.84 -2.86 -3.82
C ILE A 76 0.88 -1.69 -4.02
N LEU A 77 0.78 -0.76 -3.06
CA LEU A 77 -0.09 0.40 -3.16
C LEU A 77 0.28 1.29 -4.36
N LEU A 78 1.58 1.54 -4.56
CA LEU A 78 2.09 2.28 -5.70
C LEU A 78 1.72 1.60 -7.01
N GLY A 79 1.93 0.29 -7.13
CA GLY A 79 1.59 -0.48 -8.33
C GLY A 79 0.11 -0.37 -8.65
N VAL A 80 -0.77 -0.57 -7.66
CA VAL A 80 -2.22 -0.47 -7.85
C VAL A 80 -2.64 0.92 -8.33
N VAL A 81 -2.12 1.99 -7.73
CA VAL A 81 -2.49 3.37 -8.11
C VAL A 81 -1.85 3.78 -9.44
N GLU A 82 -0.65 3.30 -9.74
CA GLU A 82 0.06 3.55 -11.00
C GLU A 82 -0.68 2.90 -12.19
N ASP A 83 -1.16 1.67 -12.01
CA ASP A 83 -1.95 0.93 -13.00
C ASP A 83 -3.41 1.42 -13.12
N ALA A 84 -3.97 1.97 -12.04
CA ALA A 84 -5.35 2.46 -12.06
C ALA A 84 -5.52 3.81 -12.77
N ASP A 85 -6.59 3.93 -13.55
CA ASP A 85 -7.02 5.18 -14.21
C ASP A 85 -8.09 5.94 -13.39
N SER A 86 -8.66 5.33 -12.35
CA SER A 86 -9.66 5.95 -11.48
C SER A 86 -9.70 5.31 -10.09
N ALA A 87 -10.30 6.01 -9.12
CA ALA A 87 -10.49 5.50 -7.76
C ALA A 87 -11.23 4.15 -7.74
N ASP A 88 -12.29 3.98 -8.54
CA ASP A 88 -13.01 2.70 -8.65
C ASP A 88 -12.14 1.51 -9.09
N GLU A 89 -11.09 1.74 -9.89
CA GLU A 89 -10.19 0.66 -10.32
C GLU A 89 -9.19 0.31 -9.22
N VAL A 90 -8.76 1.30 -8.41
CA VAL A 90 -7.98 1.08 -7.19
C VAL A 90 -8.77 0.24 -6.20
N ASP A 91 -10.05 0.57 -5.98
CA ASP A 91 -10.90 -0.16 -5.04
C ASP A 91 -11.04 -1.64 -5.46
N LYS A 92 -11.32 -1.91 -6.74
CA LYS A 92 -11.40 -3.29 -7.24
C LYS A 92 -10.07 -4.03 -7.13
N ALA A 93 -8.96 -3.37 -7.47
CA ALA A 93 -7.64 -3.96 -7.37
C ALA A 93 -7.29 -4.29 -5.92
N ALA A 94 -7.67 -3.43 -4.97
CA ALA A 94 -7.53 -3.67 -3.54
C ALA A 94 -8.38 -4.85 -3.05
N GLU A 95 -9.59 -5.04 -3.59
CA GLU A 95 -10.44 -6.21 -3.32
C GLU A 95 -9.86 -7.52 -3.88
N ASP A 96 -9.16 -7.45 -5.02
CA ASP A 96 -8.49 -8.60 -5.65
C ASP A 96 -7.14 -8.96 -4.99
N LEU A 97 -6.62 -8.12 -4.08
CA LEU A 97 -5.39 -8.41 -3.35
C LEU A 97 -5.53 -9.66 -2.47
N SER A 98 -4.43 -10.41 -2.36
CA SER A 98 -4.40 -11.55 -1.44
C SER A 98 -4.39 -11.07 0.02
N LYS A 99 -4.82 -11.93 0.94
CA LYS A 99 -4.75 -11.63 2.40
C LYS A 99 -3.34 -11.32 2.89
N GLU A 100 -2.32 -11.77 2.17
CA GLU A 100 -0.93 -11.45 2.49
C GLU A 100 -0.58 -10.03 2.03
N ASP A 101 -0.98 -9.67 0.81
CA ASP A 101 -0.77 -8.33 0.25
C ASP A 101 -1.55 -7.26 1.02
N THR A 102 -2.80 -7.54 1.40
CA THR A 102 -3.60 -6.65 2.26
C THR A 102 -2.88 -6.36 3.57
N LYS A 103 -2.28 -7.37 4.21
CA LYS A 103 -1.54 -7.18 5.47
C LYS A 103 -0.30 -6.33 5.30
N LYS A 104 0.37 -6.43 4.16
CA LYS A 104 1.54 -5.61 3.84
C LYS A 104 1.14 -4.14 3.67
N VAL A 105 0.08 -3.87 2.91
CA VAL A 105 -0.51 -2.51 2.78
C VAL A 105 -0.96 -1.96 4.14
N GLU A 106 -1.54 -2.79 5.00
CA GLU A 106 -1.95 -2.41 6.35
C GLU A 106 -0.73 -2.12 7.25
N ALA A 107 0.34 -2.91 7.14
CA ALA A 107 1.60 -2.67 7.82
C ALA A 107 2.24 -1.35 7.39
N PHE A 108 2.19 -1.02 6.09
CA PHE A 108 2.63 0.26 5.55
C PHE A 108 1.88 1.43 6.19
N THR A 109 0.56 1.35 6.16
CA THR A 109 -0.32 2.38 6.72
C THR A 109 -0.06 2.56 8.22
N THR A 110 0.04 1.45 8.96
CA THR A 110 0.31 1.44 10.40
C THR A 110 1.67 2.07 10.72
N TYR A 111 2.72 1.69 9.97
CA TYR A 111 4.05 2.26 10.12
C TYR A 111 4.01 3.76 9.89
N THR A 112 3.41 4.20 8.78
CA THR A 112 3.36 5.60 8.37
C THR A 112 2.62 6.45 9.40
N ILE A 113 1.46 5.98 9.86
CA ILE A 113 0.73 6.64 10.94
C ILE A 113 1.58 6.75 12.20
N LYS A 114 2.17 5.64 12.66
CA LYS A 114 3.02 5.62 13.87
C LYS A 114 4.23 6.55 13.75
N LYS A 115 4.83 6.58 12.57
CA LYS A 115 6.00 7.40 12.28
C LYS A 115 5.62 8.87 12.21
N CYS A 116 4.60 9.22 11.44
CA CYS A 116 4.28 10.60 11.07
C CYS A 116 3.38 11.33 12.05
N THR A 117 2.45 10.64 12.70
CA THR A 117 1.46 11.28 13.59
C THR A 117 1.73 11.11 15.09
N ASP A 118 2.86 10.49 15.48
CA ASP A 118 3.26 10.23 16.87
C ASP A 118 2.06 9.75 17.72
N LEU A 119 1.61 8.52 17.44
CA LEU A 119 0.38 7.84 17.92
C LEU A 119 0.07 8.00 19.44
N GLY A 120 -0.40 9.17 19.83
CA GLY A 120 -1.08 9.42 21.10
C GLY A 120 -2.60 9.48 20.98
N ASP A 121 -3.14 9.74 19.78
CA ASP A 121 -4.53 10.23 19.64
C ASP A 121 -5.28 9.71 18.41
N LEU A 122 -4.89 8.58 17.80
CA LEU A 122 -5.78 7.93 16.84
C LEU A 122 -6.63 6.87 17.55
N PRO A 123 -7.98 6.95 17.49
CA PRO A 123 -8.82 5.85 17.93
C PRO A 123 -8.48 4.63 17.08
N SER A 124 -8.36 3.47 17.71
CA SER A 124 -8.11 2.16 17.10
C SER A 124 -9.21 1.67 16.15
N GLU A 125 -10.02 2.58 15.62
CA GLU A 125 -11.15 2.34 14.74
C GLU A 125 -10.72 2.53 13.28
N MET A 126 -9.64 1.85 12.86
CA MET A 126 -9.67 1.32 11.51
C MET A 126 -10.56 0.08 11.64
N PRO A 127 -11.84 0.12 11.20
CA PRO A 127 -12.70 -1.04 11.33
C PRO A 127 -12.06 -2.19 10.56
N SER A 128 -11.53 -3.17 11.27
CA SER A 128 -11.28 -4.52 10.72
C SER A 128 -12.60 -5.19 10.26
N ASP A 129 -13.74 -4.52 10.45
CA ASP A 129 -15.01 -4.72 9.75
C ASP A 129 -14.96 -4.06 8.35
N MET A 130 -14.12 -4.57 7.45
CA MET A 130 -14.65 -4.83 6.12
C MET A 130 -15.58 -6.04 6.30
N PRO A 131 -16.91 -5.88 6.18
CA PRO A 131 -17.79 -7.03 6.22
C PRO A 131 -17.44 -7.88 5.00
N THR A 132 -16.69 -8.97 5.21
CA THR A 132 -16.53 -10.06 4.23
C THR A 132 -17.87 -10.76 3.94
N GLU A 133 -18.95 -10.31 4.58
CA GLU A 133 -20.32 -10.76 4.38
C GLU A 133 -21.06 -9.67 3.61
N LEU A 134 -20.97 -9.68 2.27
CA LEU A 134 -22.12 -9.28 1.46
C LEU A 134 -23.21 -10.30 1.80
N PRO A 135 -24.28 -9.98 2.55
CA PRO A 135 -25.40 -10.90 2.62
C PRO A 135 -25.96 -10.98 1.21
N SER A 136 -25.72 -12.11 0.53
CA SER A 136 -26.33 -12.44 -0.77
C SER A 136 -27.84 -12.68 -0.66
N ASP A 137 -28.49 -12.17 0.38
CA ASP A 137 -29.90 -12.34 0.69
C ASP A 137 -30.52 -10.96 0.94
N ILE A 138 -30.74 -10.21 -0.15
CA ILE A 138 -31.80 -9.23 -0.19
C ILE A 138 -33.07 -10.02 -0.57
N PRO A 139 -33.94 -10.42 0.37
CA PRO A 139 -35.20 -11.05 0.00
C PRO A 139 -36.04 -10.06 -0.81
N SER A 140 -36.43 -10.47 -2.01
CA SER A 140 -37.20 -9.68 -2.98
C SER A 140 -38.68 -9.45 -2.58
N ASP A 141 -39.04 -9.60 -1.31
CA ASP A 141 -40.43 -9.72 -0.85
C ASP A 141 -41.00 -8.47 -0.12
N LEU A 142 -40.33 -7.32 -0.17
CA LEU A 142 -40.82 -6.07 0.46
C LEU A 142 -41.38 -5.01 -0.49
N LEU A 143 -41.63 -5.35 -1.76
CA LEU A 143 -42.28 -4.47 -2.75
C LEU A 143 -43.70 -4.92 -3.15
N SER A 144 -44.50 -5.33 -2.18
CA SER A 144 -45.96 -5.33 -2.34
C SER A 144 -46.65 -4.63 -1.16
N PRO A 145 -46.99 -3.34 -1.30
CA PRO A 145 -47.94 -2.71 -0.40
C PRO A 145 -49.33 -3.33 -0.58
N THR A 146 -49.93 -3.64 0.56
CA THR A 146 -51.34 -4.02 0.74
C THR A 146 -52.28 -3.16 -0.09
N SER A 147 -53.14 -3.80 -0.89
CA SER A 147 -54.53 -3.38 -1.07
C SER A 147 -55.41 -4.52 -1.54
#